data_AF-A0A7V9M194-F1
#
_entry.id   AF-A0A7V9M194-F1
#
_cell.length_a   1.000
_cell.length_b   1.000
_cell.length_c   1.000
_cell.angle_alpha   90.00
_cell.angle_beta   90.00
_cell.angle_gamma   90.00
#
_symmetry.space_group_name_H-M   'P 1'
#
loop_
_entity.id
_entity.type
_entity.pdbx_description
1 polymer ?
#
loop_
_entity_poly.entity_id
_entity_poly.type
_entity_poly.pdbx_seq_one_letter_code
_entity_poly.pdbx_strand_id
1 'polypeptide(L)'
;MCDSTIGQVYPSASGAQLLSINEDLEAGYSSNGIQLVTKQGETFAIKFIINVGNWAPVGVKWLSESNLVLKVKKLKDNVTDYTTQYYKLTVE
;
A
#
# COMPACT_ATOMS: atom_id res chain seq x y z
N MET A 1 5.69 -2.33 20.29
CA MET A 1 4.65 -1.36 19.87
C MET A 1 4.09 -1.87 18.55
N CYS A 2 2.79 -2.19 18.50
CA CYS A 2 2.13 -2.66 17.30
C CYS A 2 1.85 -1.47 16.37
N ASP A 3 2.81 -1.07 15.56
CA ASP A 3 2.56 -0.23 14.38
C ASP A 3 1.96 -1.13 13.29
N SER A 4 0.68 -1.45 13.43
CA SER A 4 -0.08 -2.11 12.38
C SER A 4 -0.48 -1.06 11.36
N THR A 5 0.06 -1.12 10.14
CA THR A 5 -0.34 -0.23 9.03
C THR A 5 -1.60 -0.73 8.31
N ILE A 6 -2.37 -1.63 8.94
CA ILE A 6 -3.61 -2.18 8.38
C ILE A 6 -4.59 -1.04 8.12
N GLY A 7 -4.98 -0.87 6.86
CA GLY A 7 -5.94 0.14 6.44
C GLY A 7 -5.39 1.58 6.48
N GLN A 8 -4.08 1.77 6.63
CA GLN A 8 -3.50 3.10 6.63
C GLN A 8 -3.66 3.76 5.25
N VAL A 9 -4.26 4.95 5.23
CA VAL A 9 -4.58 5.70 4.02
C VAL A 9 -3.57 6.82 3.78
N TYR A 10 -3.16 6.96 2.52
CA TYR A 10 -2.21 7.95 2.04
C TYR A 10 -2.88 8.77 0.94
N PRO A 11 -3.35 10.00 1.23
CA PRO A 11 -3.94 10.87 0.22
C PRO A 11 -2.87 11.45 -0.72
N SER A 12 -3.21 11.62 -1.99
CA SER A 12 -2.43 12.45 -2.92
C SER A 12 -2.51 13.93 -2.51
N ALA A 13 -1.66 14.79 -3.07
CA ALA A 13 -1.59 16.20 -2.66
C ALA A 13 -2.91 16.95 -2.89
N SER A 14 -3.63 16.62 -3.97
CA SER A 14 -4.96 17.15 -4.26
C SER A 14 -6.09 16.48 -3.47
N GLY A 15 -5.84 15.33 -2.86
CA GLY A 15 -6.86 14.46 -2.26
C GLY A 15 -7.78 13.78 -3.28
N ALA A 16 -7.50 13.88 -4.58
CA ALA A 16 -8.26 13.20 -5.62
C ALA A 16 -8.06 11.67 -5.59
N GLN A 17 -6.95 11.21 -5.02
CA GLN A 17 -6.62 9.79 -4.91
C GLN A 17 -6.27 9.43 -3.47
N LEU A 18 -6.74 8.27 -3.04
CA LEU A 18 -6.41 7.69 -1.74
C LEU A 18 -5.83 6.29 -1.98
N LEU A 19 -4.60 6.07 -1.52
CA LEU A 19 -4.00 4.74 -1.52
C LEU A 19 -4.06 4.18 -0.09
N SER A 20 -4.69 3.03 0.09
CA SER A 20 -4.58 2.28 1.35
C SER A 20 -3.56 1.16 1.20
N ILE A 21 -2.85 0.88 2.29
CA ILE A 21 -1.96 -0.28 2.40
C ILE A 21 -2.49 -1.22 3.47
N ASN A 22 -2.14 -2.49 3.32
CA ASN A 22 -2.46 -3.52 4.28
C ASN A 22 -1.26 -4.45 4.49
N GLU A 23 -0.74 -4.45 5.71
CA GLU A 23 0.32 -5.35 6.21
C GLU A 23 -0.34 -6.31 7.20
N ASP A 24 -1.02 -7.32 6.66
CA ASP A 24 -1.50 -8.51 7.38
C ASP A 24 -0.61 -9.71 7.03
N LEU A 25 0.67 -9.63 7.42
CA LEU A 25 1.67 -10.69 7.21
C LEU A 25 1.38 -11.96 8.04
N GLU A 26 0.45 -11.89 8.99
CA GLU A 26 0.08 -12.97 9.90
C GLU A 26 -1.33 -13.45 9.53
N ALA A 27 -1.41 -14.41 8.61
CA ALA A 27 -2.63 -14.85 7.94
C ALA A 27 -3.85 -15.01 8.89
N GLY A 28 -4.83 -14.11 8.80
CA GLY A 28 -6.08 -14.30 9.53
C GLY A 28 -7.22 -13.35 9.23
N TYR A 29 -6.98 -12.08 8.89
CA TYR A 29 -8.05 -11.07 8.92
C TYR A 29 -8.27 -10.30 7.61
N SER A 30 -7.26 -10.18 6.73
CA SER A 30 -7.34 -9.36 5.51
C SER A 30 -6.24 -9.69 4.48
N SER A 31 -6.41 -9.27 3.22
CA SER A 31 -5.40 -9.49 2.18
C SER A 31 -4.27 -8.45 2.28
N ASN A 32 -3.02 -8.94 2.31
CA ASN A 32 -1.82 -8.12 2.11
C ASN A 32 -1.86 -7.44 0.75
N GLY A 33 -1.65 -6.14 0.72
CA GLY A 33 -1.78 -5.43 -0.54
C GLY A 33 -1.95 -3.94 -0.44
N ILE A 34 -2.17 -3.36 -1.61
CA ILE A 34 -2.51 -1.95 -1.77
C ILE A 34 -3.81 -1.82 -2.55
N GLN A 35 -4.59 -0.81 -2.21
CA GLN A 35 -5.81 -0.45 -2.95
C GLN A 35 -5.76 1.04 -3.25
N LEU A 36 -6.00 1.39 -4.51
CA LEU A 36 -6.15 2.78 -4.95
C LEU A 36 -7.62 3.06 -5.22
N VAL A 37 -8.12 4.15 -4.64
CA VAL A 37 -9.41 4.72 -4.98
C VAL A 37 -9.23 6.14 -5.53
N THR A 38 -10.08 6.50 -6.48
CA THR A 38 -10.09 7.82 -7.11
C THR A 38 -11.45 8.47 -6.89
N LYS A 39 -11.43 9.77 -6.56
CA LYS A 39 -12.64 10.57 -6.38
C LYS A 39 -13.41 10.69 -7.70
N GLN A 40 -14.71 10.44 -7.64
CA GLN A 40 -15.66 10.61 -8.74
C GLN A 40 -16.86 11.41 -8.22
N GLY A 41 -16.85 12.73 -8.44
CA GLY A 41 -17.83 13.62 -7.83
C GLY A 41 -17.71 13.63 -6.30
N GLU A 42 -18.78 13.21 -5.61
CA GLU A 42 -18.83 13.12 -4.14
C GLU A 42 -18.47 11.73 -3.60
N THR A 43 -18.18 10.75 -4.48
CA THR A 43 -17.85 9.38 -4.08
C THR A 43 -16.42 9.02 -4.46
N PHE A 44 -15.97 7.84 -4.03
CA PHE A 44 -14.71 7.24 -4.46
C PHE A 44 -15.01 5.94 -5.19
N ALA A 45 -14.31 5.72 -6.31
CA ALA A 45 -14.35 4.48 -7.06
C ALA A 45 -13.02 3.75 -6.93
N ILE A 46 -13.07 2.42 -6.81
CA ILE A 46 -11.86 1.58 -6.82
C ILE A 46 -11.23 1.66 -8.21
N LYS A 47 -9.97 2.06 -8.24
CA LYS A 47 -9.17 2.10 -9.47
C LYS A 47 -8.41 0.80 -9.66
N PHE A 48 -7.73 0.32 -8.62
CA PHE A 48 -7.15 -1.02 -8.61
C PHE A 48 -6.93 -1.56 -7.20
N ILE A 49 -6.73 -2.88 -7.13
CA ILE A 49 -6.29 -3.61 -5.94
C ILE A 49 -5.12 -4.50 -6.38
N ILE A 50 -4.04 -4.50 -5.60
CA ILE A 50 -2.91 -5.41 -5.78
C ILE A 50 -2.77 -6.22 -4.50
N ASN A 51 -3.05 -7.53 -4.60
CA ASN A 51 -2.84 -8.49 -3.51
C ASN A 51 -1.47 -9.15 -3.66
N VAL A 52 -0.73 -9.28 -2.56
CA VAL A 52 0.67 -9.74 -2.56
C VAL A 52 0.87 -10.84 -1.51
N GLY A 53 1.62 -11.88 -1.87
CA GLY A 53 1.77 -13.07 -1.02
C GLY A 53 3.08 -13.16 -0.25
N ASN A 54 4.16 -12.54 -0.74
CA ASN A 54 5.53 -12.72 -0.21
C ASN A 54 6.20 -11.41 0.25
N TRP A 55 5.47 -10.30 0.20
CA TRP A 55 5.89 -9.01 0.73
C TRP A 55 4.68 -8.26 1.26
N ALA A 56 4.91 -7.30 2.14
CA ALA A 56 3.87 -6.39 2.60
C ALA A 56 4.28 -4.92 2.40
N PRO A 57 3.34 -4.07 1.98
CA PRO A 57 3.53 -2.63 1.94
C PRO A 57 3.52 -2.07 3.36
N VAL A 58 4.51 -1.25 3.70
CA VAL A 58 4.70 -0.72 5.06
C VAL A 58 4.82 0.80 5.10
N GLY A 59 4.67 1.45 3.95
CA GLY A 59 4.72 2.90 3.85
C GLY A 59 4.58 3.39 2.43
N VAL A 60 3.98 4.56 2.26
CA VAL A 60 3.75 5.20 0.96
C VAL A 60 4.13 6.67 1.05
N LYS A 61 4.74 7.19 -0.01
CA LYS A 61 4.95 8.62 -0.20
C LYS A 61 4.61 9.03 -1.62
N TRP A 62 3.60 9.88 -1.76
CA TRP A 62 3.29 10.52 -3.04
C TRP A 62 4.42 11.49 -3.44
N LEU A 63 4.82 11.43 -4.71
CA LEU A 63 5.75 12.36 -5.34
C LEU A 63 5.03 13.38 -6.22
N SER A 64 3.91 12.97 -6.82
CA SER A 64 2.97 13.78 -7.58
C SER A 64 1.61 13.09 -7.59
N GLU A 65 0.63 13.64 -8.30
CA GLU A 65 -0.70 13.00 -8.43
C GLU A 65 -0.67 11.63 -9.12
N SER A 66 0.34 11.36 -9.95
CA SER A 66 0.44 10.11 -10.70
C SER A 66 1.64 9.26 -10.29
N ASN A 67 2.47 9.71 -9.37
CA ASN A 67 3.69 8.99 -8.99
C ASN A 67 3.79 8.88 -7.47
N LEU A 68 4.15 7.69 -6.99
CA LEU A 68 4.42 7.43 -5.59
C LEU A 68 5.58 6.47 -5.39
N VAL A 69 6.15 6.50 -4.20
CA VAL A 69 7.12 5.51 -3.72
C VAL A 69 6.42 4.63 -2.69
N LEU A 70 6.47 3.33 -2.92
CA LEU A 70 6.01 2.29 -2.01
C LEU A 70 7.22 1.69 -1.30
N LYS A 71 7.22 1.72 0.03
CA LYS A 71 8.15 0.98 0.88
C LYS A 71 7.54 -0.38 1.20
N VAL A 72 8.28 -1.45 0.98
CA VAL A 72 7.82 -2.82 1.27
C VAL A 72 8.80 -3.54 2.18
N LYS A 73 8.29 -4.51 2.94
CA LYS A 73 9.07 -5.58 3.58
C LYS A 73 8.84 -6.88 2.81
N LYS A 74 9.91 -7.53 2.36
CA LYS A 74 9.85 -8.84 1.70
C LYS A 74 10.45 -9.90 2.61
N LEU A 75 9.76 -11.02 2.79
CA LEU A 75 10.29 -12.15 3.55
C LEU A 75 11.55 -12.70 2.86
N LYS A 76 12.60 -12.98 3.65
CA LYS A 76 13.70 -13.84 3.22
C LYS A 76 13.33 -15.31 3.45
N ASP A 77 14.03 -16.20 2.76
CA ASP A 77 13.79 -17.65 2.77
C ASP A 77 13.83 -18.31 4.17
N ASN A 78 14.34 -17.61 5.19
CA ASN A 78 14.26 -17.99 6.60
C ASN A 78 13.44 -16.97 7.40
N VAL A 79 12.40 -17.47 8.07
CA VAL A 79 11.10 -16.85 8.41
C VAL A 79 11.15 -15.61 9.32
N THR A 80 12.32 -15.11 9.73
CA THR A 80 12.45 -13.99 10.69
C THR A 80 13.17 -12.76 10.14
N ASP A 81 13.73 -12.84 8.93
CA ASP A 81 14.41 -11.71 8.30
C ASP A 81 13.60 -11.08 7.17
N TYR A 82 13.60 -9.75 7.13
CA TYR A 82 12.98 -8.98 6.05
C TYR A 82 14.02 -8.14 5.31
N THR A 83 13.82 -7.98 4.00
CA THR A 83 14.48 -6.92 3.24
C THR A 83 13.53 -5.75 3.04
N THR A 84 14.02 -4.53 3.24
CA THR A 84 13.28 -3.33 2.86
C THR A 84 13.61 -3.02 1.40
N GLN A 85 12.57 -2.83 0.58
CA GLN A 85 12.72 -2.39 -0.80
C GLN A 85 11.79 -1.21 -1.08
N TYR A 86 12.15 -0.42 -2.08
CA TYR A 86 11.38 0.74 -2.52
C TYR A 86 11.03 0.57 -3.99
N TYR A 87 9.74 0.71 -4.31
CA TYR A 87 9.25 0.69 -5.67
C TYR A 87 8.65 2.04 -6.02
N LYS A 88 8.96 2.53 -7.22
CA LYS A 88 8.23 3.64 -7.81
C LYS A 88 7.02 3.07 -8.53
N LEU A 89 5.84 3.57 -8.22
CA LEU A 89 4.61 3.24 -8.93
C LEU A 89 4.11 4.49 -9.66
N THR A 90 3.68 4.28 -10.89
CA THR A 90 2.94 5.27 -11.67
C THR A 90 1.49 4.83 -11.74
N VAL A 91 0.57 5.73 -11.42
CA VAL A 91 -0.88 5.48 -11.41
C VAL A 91 -1.51 6.37 -12.48
N GLU A 92 -2.07 5.75 -13.53
CA GLU A 92 -2.70 6.41 -14.70
C GLU A 92 -4.20 6.54 -14.52
#